data_AF-A0A9W6ZZC1-F1
#
_entry.id   AF-A0A9W6ZZC1-F1
#
_cell.length_a   1.000
_cell.length_b   1.000
_cell.length_c   1.000
_cell.angle_alpha   90.00
_cell.angle_beta   90.00
_cell.angle_gamma   90.00
#
_symmetry.space_group_name_H-M   'P 1'
#
loop_
_entity.id
_entity.type
_entity.pdbx_description
1 polymer ?
#
loop_
_entity_poly.entity_id
_entity_poly.type
_entity_poly.pdbx_seq_one_letter_code
_entity_poly.pdbx_strand_id
1 'polypeptide(L)'
;DHMDPYNLLFHILVMMLQLTTNFAFLHQLDIILGADSWGLTHKDLSALGWVLVLIFTPSPFLAWLLSVACIYLAHYISPFVASIDATTIHLQPFLDSLVLLYFLKKPITPVSYLITLVVRGALQYLAFTYLFESASFPPYATYVFLVSIAFLSHKPFSRPASGVFGFAILGGWLITAVTGNKIFYLWACGFVATALQGVSHRETKEPPTMPQLNNISFELSHVVFFPCLLMQAVGEHLQGGGKSEKRRS
;
A
#
# COMPACT_ATOMS: atom_id res chain seq x y z
N ASP A 1 -18.11 5.89 -8.87
CA ASP A 1 -17.29 5.97 -7.64
C ASP A 1 -16.41 7.21 -7.71
N HIS A 2 -15.96 7.71 -6.56
CA HIS A 2 -15.11 8.91 -6.42
C HIS A 2 -15.81 10.23 -6.74
N MET A 3 -17.10 10.33 -6.39
CA MET A 3 -17.88 11.57 -6.56
C MET A 3 -17.53 12.59 -5.47
N ASP A 4 -17.09 12.12 -4.30
CA ASP A 4 -16.62 12.96 -3.22
C ASP A 4 -15.13 13.38 -3.46
N PRO A 5 -14.81 14.69 -3.53
CA PRO A 5 -13.44 15.16 -3.69
C PRO A 5 -12.50 14.72 -2.55
N TYR A 6 -13.02 14.51 -1.34
CA TYR A 6 -12.24 13.97 -0.23
C TYR A 6 -11.90 12.49 -0.44
N ASN A 7 -12.83 11.71 -0.99
CA ASN A 7 -12.54 10.32 -1.37
C ASN A 7 -11.42 10.27 -2.41
N LEU A 8 -11.50 11.13 -3.42
CA LEU A 8 -10.52 11.22 -4.50
C LEU A 8 -9.14 11.61 -3.98
N LEU A 9 -9.07 12.66 -3.15
CA LEU A 9 -7.81 13.10 -2.53
C LEU A 9 -7.18 11.96 -1.69
N PHE A 10 -8.00 11.26 -0.93
CA PHE A 10 -7.54 10.15 -0.11
C PHE A 10 -6.98 9.01 -0.97
N HIS A 11 -7.65 8.68 -2.08
CA HIS A 11 -7.15 7.70 -3.04
C HIS A 11 -5.83 8.11 -3.70
N ILE A 12 -5.60 9.41 -3.94
CA ILE A 12 -4.30 9.92 -4.43
C ILE A 12 -3.20 9.66 -3.41
N LEU A 13 -3.43 9.99 -2.13
CA LEU A 13 -2.46 9.74 -1.06
C LEU A 13 -2.16 8.25 -0.91
N VAL A 14 -3.19 7.41 -1.00
CA VAL A 14 -3.05 5.96 -0.94
C VAL A 14 -2.29 5.41 -2.15
N MET A 15 -2.57 5.91 -3.36
CA MET A 15 -1.81 5.54 -4.57
C MET A 15 -0.34 5.90 -4.43
N MET A 16 -0.02 7.09 -3.92
CA MET A 16 1.36 7.51 -3.67
C MET A 16 2.05 6.55 -2.69
N LEU A 17 1.41 6.24 -1.56
CA LEU A 17 1.94 5.29 -0.59
C LEU A 17 2.15 3.91 -1.22
N GLN A 18 1.15 3.37 -1.92
CA GLN A 18 1.20 2.05 -2.56
C GLN A 18 2.32 1.96 -3.59
N LEU A 19 2.40 2.92 -4.52
CA LEU A 19 3.44 2.91 -5.56
C LEU A 19 4.84 3.01 -4.97
N THR A 20 5.06 4.00 -4.10
CA THR A 20 6.40 4.26 -3.54
C THR A 20 6.90 3.11 -2.68
N THR A 21 6.02 2.53 -1.85
CA THR A 21 6.41 1.43 -0.95
C THR A 21 6.55 0.10 -1.70
N ASN A 22 5.75 -0.16 -2.73
CA ASN A 22 5.93 -1.34 -3.59
C ASN A 22 7.26 -1.29 -4.34
N PHE A 23 7.62 -0.16 -4.95
CA PHE A 23 8.91 -0.05 -5.64
C PHE A 23 10.09 -0.06 -4.67
N ALA A 24 9.96 0.55 -3.49
CA ALA A 24 10.99 0.46 -2.44
C ALA A 24 11.17 -0.98 -1.93
N PHE A 25 10.07 -1.74 -1.78
CA PHE A 25 10.11 -3.15 -1.45
C PHE A 25 10.85 -3.95 -2.52
N LEU A 26 10.53 -3.72 -3.81
CA LEU A 26 11.21 -4.40 -4.93
C LEU A 26 12.71 -4.05 -4.96
N HIS A 27 13.07 -2.79 -4.72
CA HIS A 27 14.48 -2.39 -4.64
C HIS A 27 15.22 -3.09 -3.50
N GLN A 28 14.62 -3.22 -2.31
CA GLN A 28 15.21 -3.99 -1.21
C GLN A 28 15.33 -5.47 -1.56
N LEU A 29 14.34 -6.02 -2.26
CA LEU A 29 14.39 -7.40 -2.75
C LEU A 29 15.53 -7.59 -3.75
N ASP A 30 15.75 -6.63 -4.66
CA ASP A 30 16.85 -6.64 -5.62
C ASP A 30 18.22 -6.68 -4.94
N ILE A 31 18.41 -5.87 -3.90
CA ILE A 31 19.64 -5.87 -3.08
C ILE A 31 19.84 -7.23 -2.41
N ILE A 32 18.80 -7.78 -1.77
CA ILE A 32 18.87 -9.05 -1.05
C ILE A 32 19.17 -10.23 -1.98
N LEU A 33 18.61 -10.21 -3.19
CA LEU A 33 18.79 -11.26 -4.19
C LEU A 33 20.04 -11.06 -5.06
N GLY A 34 20.74 -9.92 -4.93
CA GLY A 34 21.89 -9.59 -5.77
C GLY A 34 21.53 -9.33 -7.24
N ALA A 35 20.28 -8.93 -7.52
CA ALA A 35 19.76 -8.74 -8.88
C ALA A 35 20.46 -7.61 -9.65
N ASP A 36 21.08 -6.65 -8.95
CA ASP A 36 21.88 -5.57 -9.57
C ASP A 36 23.02 -6.11 -10.44
N SER A 37 23.50 -7.32 -10.17
CA SER A 37 24.55 -7.97 -10.96
C SER A 37 24.06 -8.50 -12.32
N TRP A 38 22.75 -8.57 -12.55
CA TRP A 38 22.14 -9.19 -13.74
C TRP A 38 21.69 -8.17 -14.80
N GLY A 39 21.86 -6.87 -14.55
CA GLY A 39 21.55 -5.78 -15.48
C GLY A 39 20.06 -5.42 -15.63
N LEU A 40 19.14 -6.31 -15.25
CA LEU A 40 17.70 -6.05 -15.14
C LEU A 40 17.21 -6.47 -13.76
N THR A 41 16.69 -5.50 -13.01
CA THR A 41 16.22 -5.71 -11.63
C THR A 41 14.72 -6.03 -11.59
N HIS A 42 14.23 -6.61 -10.50
CA HIS A 42 12.80 -6.91 -10.32
C HIS A 42 11.95 -5.64 -10.35
N LYS A 43 12.45 -4.52 -9.80
CA LYS A 43 11.76 -3.23 -9.92
C LYS A 43 11.67 -2.77 -11.38
N ASP A 44 12.70 -2.99 -12.20
CA ASP A 44 12.70 -2.58 -13.61
C ASP A 44 11.71 -3.43 -14.42
N LEU A 45 11.73 -4.75 -14.22
CA LEU A 45 10.79 -5.68 -14.85
C LEU A 45 9.35 -5.38 -14.45
N SER A 46 9.12 -5.05 -13.18
CA SER A 46 7.79 -4.67 -12.69
C SER A 46 7.31 -3.36 -13.30
N ALA A 47 8.15 -2.33 -13.38
CA ALA A 47 7.81 -1.07 -14.03
C ALA A 47 7.50 -1.28 -15.52
N LEU A 48 8.32 -2.05 -16.24
CA LEU A 48 8.11 -2.35 -17.65
C LEU A 48 6.81 -3.12 -17.86
N GLY A 49 6.57 -4.19 -17.09
CA GLY A 49 5.35 -4.97 -17.19
C GLY A 49 4.10 -4.13 -16.91
N TRP A 50 4.17 -3.25 -15.91
CA TRP A 50 3.09 -2.34 -15.57
C TRP A 50 2.80 -1.34 -16.70
N VAL A 51 3.82 -0.69 -17.26
CA VAL A 51 3.68 0.23 -18.38
C VAL A 51 3.13 -0.47 -19.62
N LEU A 52 3.61 -1.67 -19.94
CA LEU A 52 3.11 -2.47 -21.06
C LEU A 52 1.61 -2.77 -20.91
N VAL A 53 1.18 -3.19 -19.72
CA VAL A 53 -0.26 -3.43 -19.45
C VAL A 53 -1.07 -2.15 -19.61
N LEU A 54 -0.57 -1.00 -19.15
CA LEU A 54 -1.26 0.29 -19.28
C LEU A 54 -1.37 0.76 -20.73
N ILE A 55 -0.39 0.49 -21.60
CA ILE A 55 -0.45 0.83 -23.03
C ILE A 55 -1.66 0.17 -23.71
N PHE A 56 -2.01 -1.04 -23.31
CA PHE A 56 -3.16 -1.78 -23.87
C PHE A 56 -4.47 -1.49 -23.16
N THR A 57 -4.48 -0.62 -22.15
CA THR A 57 -5.70 -0.30 -21.38
C THR A 57 -6.51 0.77 -22.11
N PRO A 58 -7.83 0.55 -22.35
CA PRO A 58 -8.69 1.54 -22.99
C PRO A 58 -8.99 2.69 -22.02
N SER A 59 -8.09 3.66 -21.93
CA SER A 59 -8.18 4.81 -21.03
C SER A 59 -7.91 6.12 -21.77
N PRO A 60 -8.40 7.27 -21.27
CA PRO A 60 -8.06 8.57 -21.84
C PRO A 60 -6.53 8.79 -21.84
N PHE A 61 -6.00 9.34 -22.93
CA PHE A 61 -4.55 9.55 -23.11
C PHE A 61 -3.89 10.26 -21.93
N LEU A 62 -4.55 11.28 -21.36
CA LEU A 62 -4.01 12.02 -20.23
C LEU A 62 -3.95 11.16 -18.95
N ALA A 63 -4.97 10.35 -18.69
CA ALA A 63 -4.98 9.45 -17.54
C ALA A 63 -3.87 8.40 -17.64
N TRP A 64 -3.69 7.84 -18.84
CA TRP A 64 -2.58 6.94 -19.15
C TRP A 64 -1.21 7.61 -18.92
N LEU A 65 -0.99 8.79 -19.50
CA LEU A 65 0.29 9.50 -19.42
C LEU A 65 0.66 9.82 -17.96
N LEU A 66 -0.29 10.33 -17.18
CA LEU A 66 -0.09 10.63 -15.76
C LEU A 66 0.18 9.38 -14.93
N SER A 67 -0.44 8.25 -15.29
CA SER A 67 -0.20 6.97 -14.61
C SER A 67 1.21 6.45 -14.86
N VAL A 68 1.68 6.50 -16.12
CA VAL A 68 3.06 6.15 -16.47
C VAL A 68 4.04 7.07 -15.74
N ALA A 69 3.75 8.37 -15.67
CA ALA A 69 4.57 9.32 -14.93
C ALA A 69 4.63 9.00 -13.42
N CYS A 70 3.52 8.60 -12.80
CA CYS A 70 3.48 8.17 -11.40
C CYS A 70 4.30 6.90 -11.16
N ILE A 71 4.20 5.91 -12.05
CA ILE A 71 4.99 4.67 -11.98
C ILE A 71 6.47 4.98 -12.12
N TYR A 72 6.86 5.78 -13.11
CA TYR A 72 8.23 6.19 -13.33
C TYR A 72 8.80 6.94 -12.12
N LEU A 73 8.04 7.90 -11.58
CA LEU A 73 8.45 8.66 -10.40
C LEU A 73 8.68 7.73 -9.21
N ALA A 74 7.73 6.82 -8.92
CA ALA A 74 7.83 5.88 -7.82
C ALA A 74 9.02 4.92 -7.97
N HIS A 75 9.28 4.42 -9.19
CA HIS A 75 10.47 3.63 -9.53
C HIS A 75 11.75 4.43 -9.27
N TYR A 76 11.81 5.68 -9.74
CA TYR A 76 12.97 6.56 -9.60
C TYR A 76 13.29 6.89 -8.14
N ILE A 77 12.29 7.21 -7.32
CA ILE A 77 12.50 7.56 -5.91
C ILE A 77 12.62 6.34 -4.99
N SER A 78 12.43 5.13 -5.51
CA SER A 78 12.45 3.92 -4.68
C SER A 78 13.72 3.70 -3.86
N PRO A 79 14.95 4.03 -4.33
CA PRO A 79 16.15 3.91 -3.49
C PRO A 79 16.11 4.88 -2.31
N PHE A 80 15.62 6.10 -2.53
CA PHE A 80 15.44 7.08 -1.46
C PHE A 80 14.42 6.57 -0.44
N VAL A 81 13.25 6.12 -0.88
CA VAL A 81 12.19 5.59 0.00
C VAL A 81 12.65 4.36 0.78
N ALA A 82 13.43 3.48 0.15
CA ALA A 82 14.01 2.30 0.78
C ALA A 82 15.14 2.65 1.77
N SER A 83 15.85 3.75 1.53
CA SER A 83 16.92 4.23 2.41
C SER A 83 16.38 4.83 3.71
N ILE A 84 15.10 5.25 3.75
CA ILE A 84 14.60 5.97 4.91
C ILE A 84 14.69 5.10 6.16
N ASP A 85 15.17 5.72 7.23
CA ASP A 85 15.51 5.08 8.50
C ASP A 85 14.29 4.93 9.42
N ALA A 86 14.55 4.44 10.63
CA ALA A 86 13.56 4.21 11.67
C ALA A 86 12.69 5.45 11.96
N THR A 87 13.18 6.66 11.67
CA THR A 87 12.46 7.91 11.90
C THR A 87 11.16 8.00 11.09
N THR A 88 11.13 7.46 9.87
CA THR A 88 9.87 7.39 9.08
C THR A 88 8.97 6.23 9.43
N ILE A 89 9.52 5.17 10.02
CA ILE A 89 8.72 4.08 10.56
C ILE A 89 7.79 4.62 11.67
N HIS A 90 8.20 5.65 12.40
CA HIS A 90 7.35 6.32 13.39
C HIS A 90 6.19 7.14 12.80
N LEU A 91 6.13 7.37 11.49
CA LEU A 91 4.95 7.98 10.83
C LEU A 91 3.87 6.94 10.52
N GLN A 92 4.22 5.65 10.45
CA GLN A 92 3.28 4.57 10.16
C GLN A 92 2.08 4.49 11.13
N PRO A 93 2.23 4.70 12.47
CA PRO A 93 1.11 4.76 13.39
C PRO A 93 -0.03 5.69 12.94
N PHE A 94 0.28 6.78 12.24
CA PHE A 94 -0.73 7.72 11.73
C PHE A 94 -1.68 7.01 10.75
N LEU A 95 -1.13 6.21 9.84
CA LEU A 95 -1.90 5.49 8.83
C LEU A 95 -2.50 4.20 9.39
N ASP A 96 -1.72 3.41 10.12
CA ASP A 96 -2.14 2.14 10.70
C ASP A 96 -3.30 2.32 11.68
N SER A 97 -3.37 3.43 12.41
CA SER A 97 -4.43 3.65 13.40
C SER A 97 -5.82 3.76 12.74
N LEU A 98 -5.91 4.40 11.57
CA LEU A 98 -7.15 4.43 10.79
C LEU A 98 -7.54 3.01 10.35
N VAL A 99 -6.55 2.27 9.85
CA VAL A 99 -6.73 0.89 9.38
C VAL A 99 -7.16 -0.02 10.53
N LEU A 100 -6.54 0.07 11.71
CA LEU A 100 -6.90 -0.71 12.89
C LEU A 100 -8.34 -0.46 13.32
N LEU A 101 -8.76 0.81 13.41
CA LEU A 101 -10.15 1.14 13.73
C LEU A 101 -11.12 0.59 12.68
N TYR A 102 -10.72 0.59 11.41
CA TYR A 102 -11.48 -0.01 10.32
C TYR A 102 -11.65 -1.53 10.49
N PHE A 103 -10.57 -2.28 10.70
CA PHE A 103 -10.65 -3.73 10.89
C PHE A 103 -11.37 -4.13 12.18
N LEU A 104 -11.22 -3.34 13.25
CA LEU A 104 -11.94 -3.54 14.51
C LEU A 104 -13.42 -3.14 14.43
N LYS A 105 -13.89 -2.64 13.27
CA LYS A 105 -15.24 -2.13 13.06
C LYS A 105 -15.63 -1.06 14.10
N LYS A 106 -14.64 -0.31 14.59
CA LYS A 106 -14.85 0.80 15.52
C LYS A 106 -15.14 2.08 14.73
N PRO A 107 -15.93 3.01 15.28
CA PRO A 107 -16.14 4.31 14.65
C PRO A 107 -14.81 5.09 14.63
N ILE A 108 -14.52 5.77 13.52
CA ILE A 108 -13.33 6.64 13.42
C ILE A 108 -13.72 8.03 13.92
N THR A 109 -13.61 8.24 15.23
CA THR A 109 -13.76 9.56 15.87
C THR A 109 -12.40 10.14 16.24
N PRO A 110 -12.25 11.48 16.36
CA PRO A 110 -10.98 12.09 16.77
C PRO A 110 -10.40 11.49 18.05
N VAL A 111 -11.24 11.19 19.03
CA VAL A 111 -10.83 10.57 20.31
C VAL A 111 -10.34 9.14 20.09
N SER A 112 -11.12 8.30 19.40
CA SER A 112 -10.72 6.91 19.14
C SER A 112 -9.44 6.81 18.29
N TYR A 113 -9.29 7.71 17.32
CA TYR A 113 -8.10 7.82 16.49
C TYR A 113 -6.90 8.24 17.31
N LEU A 114 -7.03 9.29 18.13
CA LEU A 114 -5.94 9.77 18.98
C LEU A 114 -5.49 8.71 20.00
N ILE A 115 -6.43 8.01 20.64
CA ILE A 115 -6.11 6.92 21.57
C ILE A 115 -5.36 5.81 20.83
N THR A 116 -5.87 5.38 19.67
CA THR A 116 -5.22 4.32 18.88
C THR A 116 -3.84 4.75 18.43
N LEU A 117 -3.69 5.98 17.95
CA LEU A 117 -2.42 6.58 17.52
C LEU A 117 -1.40 6.64 18.66
N VAL A 118 -1.80 7.10 19.84
CA VAL A 118 -0.90 7.19 21.00
C VAL A 118 -0.47 5.80 21.45
N VAL A 119 -1.41 4.87 21.62
CA VAL A 119 -1.09 3.50 22.04
C VAL A 119 -0.20 2.81 21.01
N ARG A 120 -0.56 2.92 19.72
CA ARG A 120 0.19 2.34 18.62
C ARG A 120 1.59 2.95 18.49
N GLY A 121 1.67 4.27 18.50
CA GLY A 121 2.91 5.02 18.41
C GLY A 121 3.84 4.71 19.58
N ALA A 122 3.31 4.61 20.81
CA ALA A 122 4.08 4.22 21.98
C ALA A 122 4.61 2.78 21.86
N LEU A 123 3.77 1.81 21.46
CA LEU A 123 4.21 0.42 21.25
C LEU A 123 5.29 0.31 20.18
N GLN A 124 5.13 1.05 19.08
CA GLN A 124 6.10 1.10 18.00
C GLN A 124 7.42 1.74 18.44
N TYR A 125 7.34 2.88 19.11
CA TYR A 125 8.50 3.55 19.69
C TYR A 125 9.26 2.63 20.65
N LEU A 126 8.57 1.98 21.58
CA LEU A 126 9.18 1.04 22.53
C LEU A 126 9.84 -0.15 21.83
N ALA A 127 9.18 -0.76 20.84
CA ALA A 127 9.78 -1.88 20.10
C ALA A 127 11.04 -1.44 19.35
N PHE A 128 11.02 -0.30 18.68
CA PHE A 128 12.20 0.20 17.97
C PHE A 128 13.29 0.70 18.93
N THR A 129 12.95 1.09 20.15
CA THR A 129 13.95 1.48 21.16
C THR A 129 14.64 0.27 21.77
N TYR A 130 13.91 -0.81 22.02
CA TYR A 130 14.41 -1.95 22.82
C TYR A 130 14.69 -3.21 22.01
N LEU A 131 14.09 -3.39 20.84
CA LEU A 131 14.25 -4.60 20.01
C LEU A 131 15.07 -4.35 18.75
N PHE A 132 15.15 -3.10 18.27
CA PHE A 132 15.89 -2.75 17.06
C PHE A 132 17.36 -3.14 17.17
N GLU A 133 17.82 -3.91 16.17
CA GLU A 133 19.19 -4.44 16.06
C GLU A 133 19.62 -5.42 17.17
N SER A 134 18.71 -5.83 18.06
CA SER A 134 19.03 -6.79 19.13
C SER A 134 19.21 -8.24 18.63
N ALA A 135 18.72 -8.56 17.43
CA ALA A 135 18.83 -9.89 16.83
C ALA A 135 19.51 -9.84 15.45
N SER A 136 20.59 -10.61 15.30
CA SER A 136 21.16 -10.93 14.00
C SER A 136 20.22 -11.87 13.27
N PHE A 137 19.36 -11.33 12.40
CA PHE A 137 18.43 -12.15 11.65
C PHE A 137 19.18 -12.89 10.55
N PRO A 138 19.16 -14.23 10.55
CA PRO A 138 19.92 -14.99 9.57
C PRO A 138 19.29 -14.84 8.17
N PRO A 139 20.09 -14.83 7.09
CA PRO A 139 19.59 -14.64 5.73
C PRO A 139 18.45 -15.60 5.33
N TYR A 140 18.45 -16.82 5.87
CA TYR A 140 17.41 -17.81 5.58
C TYR A 140 16.02 -17.41 6.09
N ALA A 141 15.94 -16.58 7.13
CA ALA A 141 14.67 -16.17 7.69
C ALA A 141 13.90 -15.23 6.75
N THR A 142 14.61 -14.47 5.90
CA THR A 142 13.99 -13.72 4.79
C THR A 142 13.32 -14.66 3.78
N TYR A 143 13.96 -15.78 3.43
CA TYR A 143 13.33 -16.77 2.51
C TYR A 143 12.11 -17.44 3.16
N VAL A 144 12.21 -17.83 4.43
CA VAL A 144 11.06 -18.38 5.19
C VAL A 144 9.91 -17.38 5.22
N PHE A 145 10.19 -16.09 5.41
CA PHE A 145 9.19 -15.04 5.36
C PHE A 145 8.54 -14.91 3.98
N LEU A 146 9.32 -14.84 2.91
CA LEU A 146 8.78 -14.73 1.54
C LEU A 146 7.86 -15.91 1.21
N VAL A 147 8.25 -17.14 1.59
CA VAL A 147 7.42 -18.34 1.45
C VAL A 147 6.15 -18.24 2.31
N SER A 148 6.28 -17.76 3.54
CA SER A 148 5.14 -17.59 4.46
C SER A 148 4.14 -16.56 3.94
N ILE A 149 4.60 -15.44 3.38
CA ILE A 149 3.74 -14.45 2.74
C ILE A 149 3.02 -15.05 1.54
N ALA A 150 3.73 -15.79 0.69
CA ALA A 150 3.13 -16.43 -0.49
C ALA A 150 1.99 -17.37 -0.07
N PHE A 151 2.18 -18.12 1.02
CA PHE A 151 1.15 -18.96 1.62
C PHE A 151 -0.01 -18.15 2.21
N LEU A 152 0.27 -17.13 3.02
CA LEU A 152 -0.75 -16.26 3.64
C LEU A 152 -1.55 -15.44 2.61
N SER A 153 -0.96 -15.17 1.45
CA SER A 153 -1.61 -14.50 0.32
C SER A 153 -2.63 -15.38 -0.40
N HIS A 154 -2.75 -16.67 -0.05
CA HIS A 154 -3.82 -17.52 -0.57
C HIS A 154 -5.18 -17.12 0.03
N LYS A 155 -6.08 -16.59 -0.81
CA LYS A 155 -7.41 -16.05 -0.42
C LYS A 155 -7.30 -14.95 0.65
N PRO A 156 -6.61 -13.84 0.34
CA PRO A 156 -6.18 -12.86 1.34
C PRO A 156 -7.35 -12.16 2.03
N PHE A 157 -8.52 -12.11 1.39
CA PHE A 157 -9.74 -11.46 1.89
C PHE A 157 -10.66 -12.39 2.70
N SER A 158 -10.41 -13.71 2.72
CA SER A 158 -11.22 -14.65 3.50
C SER A 158 -10.98 -14.56 5.00
N ARG A 159 -9.82 -14.02 5.40
CA ARG A 159 -9.36 -13.90 6.78
C ARG A 159 -8.68 -12.54 7.00
N PRO A 160 -9.42 -11.43 6.96
CA PRO A 160 -8.84 -10.09 7.01
C PRO A 160 -7.94 -9.85 8.24
N ALA A 161 -8.37 -10.26 9.43
CA ALA A 161 -7.63 -10.04 10.68
C ALA A 161 -6.59 -11.11 11.01
N SER A 162 -6.75 -12.34 10.52
CA SER A 162 -5.85 -13.47 10.82
C SER A 162 -5.07 -13.97 9.60
N GLY A 163 -5.22 -13.30 8.46
CA GLY A 163 -4.53 -13.57 7.20
C GLY A 163 -3.49 -12.50 6.91
N VAL A 164 -3.17 -12.34 5.62
CA VAL A 164 -2.07 -11.48 5.19
C VAL A 164 -2.20 -10.01 5.63
N PHE A 165 -3.43 -9.46 5.64
CA PHE A 165 -3.69 -8.08 6.06
C PHE A 165 -3.42 -7.87 7.54
N GLY A 166 -4.02 -8.70 8.41
CA GLY A 166 -3.77 -8.62 9.85
C GLY A 166 -2.30 -8.82 10.19
N PHE A 167 -1.61 -9.74 9.51
CA PHE A 167 -0.18 -9.94 9.68
C PHE A 167 0.65 -8.73 9.20
N ALA A 168 0.28 -8.10 8.09
CA ALA A 168 0.93 -6.87 7.62
C ALA A 168 0.75 -5.73 8.63
N ILE A 169 -0.48 -5.44 9.03
CA ILE A 169 -0.83 -4.31 9.90
C ILE A 169 -0.26 -4.51 11.32
N LEU A 170 -0.37 -5.72 11.87
CA LEU A 170 0.02 -5.98 13.25
C LEU A 170 1.46 -6.49 13.38
N GLY A 171 1.99 -7.16 12.37
CA GLY A 171 3.27 -7.88 12.43
C GLY A 171 4.41 -7.21 11.68
N GLY A 172 4.17 -6.54 10.55
CA GLY A 172 5.24 -6.05 9.66
C GLY A 172 6.28 -5.16 10.35
N TRP A 173 5.82 -4.12 11.02
CA TRP A 173 6.67 -3.20 11.81
C TRP A 173 7.38 -3.90 12.98
N LEU A 174 6.73 -4.87 13.64
CA LEU A 174 7.30 -5.59 14.78
C LEU A 174 8.42 -6.51 14.31
N ILE A 175 8.22 -7.19 13.19
CA ILE A 175 9.26 -8.01 12.57
C ILE A 175 10.39 -7.11 12.09
N THR A 176 10.13 -5.96 11.48
CA THR A 176 11.21 -5.00 11.19
C THR A 176 11.96 -4.56 12.45
N ALA A 177 11.25 -4.28 13.56
CA ALA A 177 11.89 -3.93 14.82
C ALA A 177 12.78 -5.06 15.34
N VAL A 178 12.32 -6.30 15.33
CA VAL A 178 13.10 -7.45 15.82
C VAL A 178 14.28 -7.79 14.90
N THR A 179 14.08 -7.72 13.60
CA THR A 179 15.05 -8.22 12.60
C THR A 179 16.03 -7.16 12.10
N GLY A 180 15.70 -5.88 12.30
CA GLY A 180 16.38 -4.77 11.63
C GLY A 180 16.15 -4.71 10.11
N ASN A 181 15.41 -5.67 9.53
CA ASN A 181 15.23 -5.74 8.08
C ASN A 181 13.99 -4.92 7.65
N LYS A 182 14.21 -3.91 6.82
CA LYS A 182 13.18 -2.97 6.36
C LYS A 182 12.21 -3.57 5.35
N ILE A 183 12.55 -4.71 4.72
CA ILE A 183 11.69 -5.33 3.71
C ILE A 183 10.30 -5.70 4.28
N PHE A 184 10.25 -6.11 5.55
CA PHE A 184 9.01 -6.48 6.24
C PHE A 184 8.09 -5.27 6.44
N TYR A 185 8.67 -4.11 6.76
CA TYR A 185 7.96 -2.84 6.88
C TYR A 185 7.42 -2.38 5.52
N LEU A 186 8.26 -2.35 4.49
CA LEU A 186 7.86 -1.93 3.14
C LEU A 186 6.76 -2.82 2.56
N TRP A 187 6.86 -4.13 2.80
CA TRP A 187 5.82 -5.09 2.48
C TRP A 187 4.50 -4.76 3.18
N ALA A 188 4.54 -4.48 4.48
CA ALA A 188 3.35 -4.15 5.25
C ALA A 188 2.69 -2.83 4.79
N CYS A 189 3.48 -1.83 4.41
CA CYS A 189 2.96 -0.57 3.89
C CYS A 189 2.10 -0.75 2.63
N GLY A 190 2.43 -1.71 1.76
CA GLY A 190 1.60 -2.05 0.60
C GLY A 190 0.19 -2.49 0.99
N PHE A 191 0.07 -3.38 1.99
CA PHE A 191 -1.24 -3.82 2.51
C PHE A 191 -1.98 -2.75 3.28
N VAL A 192 -1.26 -1.89 4.02
CA VAL A 192 -1.83 -0.72 4.69
C VAL A 192 -2.42 0.23 3.65
N ALA A 193 -1.73 0.46 2.53
CA ALA A 193 -2.26 1.25 1.43
C ALA A 193 -3.57 0.66 0.89
N THR A 194 -3.62 -0.64 0.55
CA THR A 194 -4.87 -1.31 0.13
C THR A 194 -5.99 -1.15 1.18
N ALA A 195 -5.67 -1.36 2.47
CA ALA A 195 -6.65 -1.24 3.54
C ALA A 195 -7.19 0.19 3.71
N LEU A 196 -6.33 1.21 3.53
CA LEU A 196 -6.73 2.61 3.57
C LEU A 196 -7.78 2.91 2.49
N GLN A 197 -7.71 2.30 1.30
CA GLN A 197 -8.78 2.46 0.29
C GLN A 197 -10.14 2.03 0.87
N GLY A 198 -10.17 0.94 1.63
CA GLY A 198 -11.36 0.47 2.35
C GLY A 198 -11.86 1.46 3.40
N VAL A 199 -10.94 2.11 4.12
CA VAL A 199 -11.26 3.20 5.05
C VAL A 199 -11.94 4.33 4.29
N SER A 200 -11.38 4.74 3.16
CA SER A 200 -11.89 5.84 2.32
C SER A 200 -13.34 5.62 1.91
N HIS A 201 -13.64 4.44 1.36
CA HIS A 201 -15.00 4.07 0.95
C HIS A 201 -15.98 4.05 2.12
N ARG A 202 -15.56 3.51 3.28
CA ARG A 202 -16.41 3.48 4.48
C ARG A 202 -16.78 4.88 4.95
N GLU A 203 -15.80 5.77 5.07
CA GLU A 203 -16.01 7.11 5.62
C GLU A 203 -16.78 8.02 4.65
N THR A 204 -16.61 7.81 3.33
CA THR A 204 -17.36 8.52 2.28
C THR A 204 -18.71 7.88 1.95
N LYS A 205 -19.00 6.71 2.52
CA LYS A 205 -20.19 5.88 2.25
C LYS A 205 -20.33 5.47 0.78
N GLU A 206 -19.23 5.48 0.04
CA GLU A 206 -19.19 4.94 -1.31
C GLU A 206 -19.08 3.40 -1.26
N PRO A 207 -19.63 2.67 -2.25
CA PRO A 207 -19.47 1.23 -2.29
C PRO A 207 -17.97 0.89 -2.34
N PRO A 208 -17.49 -0.03 -1.50
CA PRO A 208 -16.10 -0.44 -1.56
C PRO A 208 -15.83 -1.13 -2.90
N THR A 209 -14.65 -0.90 -3.46
CA THR A 209 -14.11 -1.62 -4.62
C THR A 209 -13.67 -3.05 -4.26
N MET A 210 -13.40 -3.31 -2.97
CA MET A 210 -12.92 -4.58 -2.43
C MET A 210 -13.88 -5.81 -2.40
N PRO A 211 -15.23 -5.72 -2.40
CA PRO A 211 -16.11 -6.90 -2.36
C PRO A 211 -15.93 -7.85 -3.55
N GLN A 212 -15.37 -7.33 -4.64
CA GLN A 212 -15.14 -8.06 -5.88
C GLN A 212 -13.78 -8.79 -5.87
N LEU A 213 -12.89 -8.46 -4.93
CA LEU A 213 -11.54 -9.02 -4.83
C LEU A 213 -11.59 -10.36 -4.08
N ASN A 214 -12.09 -11.40 -4.75
CA ASN A 214 -12.18 -12.74 -4.15
C ASN A 214 -10.87 -13.54 -4.23
N ASN A 215 -9.89 -13.07 -5.00
CA ASN A 215 -8.60 -13.73 -5.20
C ASN A 215 -7.47 -12.70 -5.43
N ILE A 216 -6.23 -13.18 -5.38
CA ILE A 216 -5.03 -12.36 -5.54
C ILE A 216 -4.89 -11.78 -6.96
N SER A 217 -5.43 -12.45 -7.99
CA SER A 217 -5.40 -11.92 -9.36
C SER A 217 -6.23 -10.65 -9.50
N PHE A 218 -7.38 -10.56 -8.84
CA PHE A 218 -8.17 -9.33 -8.83
C PHE A 218 -7.47 -8.21 -8.07
N GLU A 219 -6.82 -8.51 -6.93
CA GLU A 219 -5.99 -7.53 -6.22
C GLU A 219 -4.83 -7.05 -7.10
N LEU A 220 -4.15 -7.96 -7.81
CA LEU A 220 -3.07 -7.60 -8.72
C LEU A 220 -3.57 -6.72 -9.87
N SER A 221 -4.70 -7.08 -10.50
CA SER A 221 -5.33 -6.23 -11.51
C SER A 221 -5.71 -4.87 -10.93
N HIS A 222 -6.28 -4.84 -9.73
CA HIS A 222 -6.63 -3.60 -9.04
C HIS A 222 -5.39 -2.73 -8.83
N VAL A 223 -4.32 -3.28 -8.23
CA VAL A 223 -3.04 -2.58 -8.04
C VAL A 223 -2.52 -2.02 -9.35
N VAL A 224 -2.52 -2.82 -10.43
CA VAL A 224 -1.99 -2.44 -11.74
C VAL A 224 -2.85 -1.36 -12.41
N PHE A 225 -4.16 -1.46 -12.39
CA PHE A 225 -5.02 -0.48 -13.07
C PHE A 225 -5.32 0.74 -12.21
N PHE A 226 -5.06 0.69 -10.90
CA PHE A 226 -5.45 1.74 -9.95
C PHE A 226 -4.95 3.15 -10.31
N PRO A 227 -3.68 3.37 -10.69
CA PRO A 227 -3.23 4.70 -11.09
C PRO A 227 -4.02 5.27 -12.28
N CYS A 228 -4.34 4.41 -13.25
CA CYS A 228 -5.07 4.80 -14.46
C CYS A 228 -6.52 5.13 -14.16
N LEU A 229 -7.20 4.26 -13.40
CA LEU A 229 -8.57 4.48 -12.95
C LEU A 229 -8.67 5.77 -12.12
N LEU A 230 -7.71 6.01 -11.23
CA LEU A 230 -7.68 7.20 -10.40
C LEU A 230 -7.47 8.47 -11.22
N MET A 231 -6.50 8.48 -12.13
CA MET A 231 -6.26 9.66 -12.98
C MET A 231 -7.43 9.97 -13.91
N GLN A 232 -8.13 8.93 -14.38
CA GLN A 232 -9.38 9.10 -15.11
C GLN A 232 -10.46 9.75 -14.22
N ALA A 233 -10.67 9.22 -13.00
CA ALA A 233 -11.64 9.78 -12.06
C ALA A 233 -11.33 11.25 -11.71
N VAL A 234 -10.05 11.60 -11.54
CA VAL A 234 -9.61 12.99 -11.37
C VAL A 234 -9.98 13.85 -12.57
N GLY A 235 -9.71 13.37 -13.79
CA GLY A 235 -10.04 14.08 -15.02
C GLY A 235 -11.54 14.34 -15.16
N GLU A 236 -12.37 13.32 -14.91
CA GLU A 236 -13.83 13.39 -14.94
C GLU A 236 -14.37 14.38 -13.89
N HIS A 237 -13.81 14.37 -12.68
CA HIS A 237 -14.17 15.30 -11.62
C HIS A 237 -13.88 16.76 -12.03
N LEU A 238 -12.69 17.03 -12.58
CA LEU A 238 -12.27 18.36 -13.01
C LEU A 238 -13.08 18.88 -14.21
N GLN A 239 -13.53 18.01 -15.10
CA GLN A 239 -14.36 18.36 -16.26
C GLN A 239 -15.83 18.62 -15.90
N GLY A 240 -16.20 18.53 -14.62
CA GLY A 240 -17.56 18.79 -14.16
C GLY A 240 -18.50 17.59 -14.28
N GLY A 241 -17.96 16.36 -14.33
CA GLY A 241 -18.71 15.10 -14.33
C GLY A 241 -19.71 14.99 -13.16
N GLY A 242 -19.49 15.72 -12.07
CA GLY A 242 -20.44 15.84 -10.95
C GLY A 242 -21.79 16.51 -11.28
N LYS A 243 -21.96 17.13 -12.46
CA LYS A 243 -23.21 17.80 -12.86
C LYS A 243 -24.17 16.92 -13.66
N SER A 244 -23.78 15.71 -14.06
CA SER A 244 -24.54 14.87 -15.00
C SER A 244 -25.62 14.00 -14.35
N GLU A 245 -25.44 13.52 -13.11
CA GLU A 245 -26.36 12.53 -12.53
C GLU A 245 -27.52 13.08 -11.69
N LYS A 246 -27.45 14.35 -11.26
CA LYS A 246 -28.58 15.01 -10.56
C LYS A 246 -29.75 15.42 -11.48
N ARG A 247 -29.73 15.06 -12.76
CA ARG A 247 -30.81 15.31 -13.73
C ARG A 247 -31.60 14.05 -14.13
N ARG A 248 -31.38 12.90 -13.46
CA ARG A 248 -32.08 11.64 -13.73
C ARG A 248 -32.76 10.99 -12.52
N SER A 249 -33.11 11.79 -11.51
CA SER A 249 -34.04 11.38 -10.44
C SER A 249 -35.31 12.21 -10.49
#